data_AF-A0A257JBJ3-F1
#
_entry.id   AF-A0A257JBJ3-F1
#
_cell.length_a   1.000
_cell.length_b   1.000
_cell.length_c   1.000
_cell.angle_alpha   90.00
_cell.angle_beta   90.00
_cell.angle_gamma   90.00
#
_symmetry.space_group_name_H-M   'P 1'
#
loop_
_entity.id
_entity.type
_entity.pdbx_description
1 polymer ?
#
loop_
_entity_poly.entity_id
_entity_poly.type
_entity_poly.pdbx_seq_one_letter_code
_entity_poly.pdbx_strand_id
1 'polypeptide(L)'
;MDDLVDDAGRSRHVKQLVGLKHWARPISKALNLDEGRLTFHVLEAPDAAAAITEFAQRNQVDHIVMGARGSSVLRRYLGSVSAQVLANSECTVTVVRAAPGTETPPPKPDAP
;
A
#
# COMPACT_ATOMS: atom_id res chain seq x y z
N MET A 1 6.27 -22.76 1.32
CA MET A 1 4.93 -23.14 0.84
C MET A 1 4.03 -22.02 1.31
N ASP A 2 3.68 -21.11 0.41
CA ASP A 2 2.87 -19.94 0.75
C ASP A 2 1.48 -20.42 1.16
N ASP A 3 1.17 -20.34 2.44
CA ASP A 3 -0.20 -20.54 2.91
C ASP A 3 -1.04 -19.36 2.41
N LEU A 4 -1.74 -19.60 1.31
CA LEU A 4 -2.70 -18.68 0.67
C LEU A 4 -3.93 -18.43 1.56
N VAL A 5 -3.96 -19.02 2.75
CA VAL A 5 -5.12 -19.19 3.60
C VAL A 5 -4.72 -18.93 5.06
N ASP A 6 -5.52 -18.18 5.81
CA ASP A 6 -5.32 -18.02 7.26
C ASP A 6 -5.75 -19.28 8.03
N ASP A 7 -5.44 -19.34 9.34
CA ASP A 7 -5.78 -20.46 10.23
C ASP A 7 -7.29 -20.81 10.26
N ALA A 8 -8.14 -19.95 9.70
CA ALA A 8 -9.59 -20.10 9.60
C ALA A 8 -10.09 -20.46 8.18
N GLY A 9 -9.21 -20.78 7.24
CA GLY A 9 -9.61 -21.17 5.88
C GLY A 9 -9.90 -20.00 4.93
N ARG A 10 -9.58 -18.75 5.29
CA ARG A 10 -9.87 -17.56 4.48
C ARG A 10 -8.66 -17.14 3.64
N SER A 11 -8.89 -16.82 2.37
CA SER A 11 -7.83 -16.31 1.50
C SER A 11 -7.24 -15.00 2.06
N ARG A 12 -5.93 -15.00 2.30
CA ARG A 12 -5.19 -13.85 2.83
C ARG A 12 -5.32 -12.63 1.92
N HIS A 13 -5.35 -12.86 0.61
CA HIS A 13 -5.61 -11.85 -0.41
C HIS A 13 -6.95 -11.14 -0.19
N VAL A 14 -8.02 -11.90 -0.02
CA VAL A 14 -9.38 -11.36 0.18
C VAL A 14 -9.44 -10.54 1.46
N LYS A 15 -8.81 -11.01 2.54
CA LYS A 15 -8.73 -10.26 3.81
C LYS A 15 -8.03 -8.91 3.62
N GLN A 16 -6.89 -8.88 2.92
CA GLN A 16 -6.18 -7.63 2.63
C GLN A 16 -7.02 -6.70 1.74
N LEU A 17 -7.69 -7.23 0.71
CA LEU A 17 -8.51 -6.44 -0.19
C LEU A 17 -9.72 -5.82 0.52
N VAL A 18 -10.39 -6.58 1.38
CA VAL A 18 -11.50 -6.09 2.21
C VAL A 18 -11.02 -5.01 3.19
N GLY A 19 -9.89 -5.25 3.87
CA GLY A 19 -9.29 -4.27 4.78
C GLY A 19 -8.92 -2.96 4.07
N LEU A 20 -8.31 -3.06 2.89
CA LEU A 20 -7.95 -1.90 2.06
C LEU A 20 -9.19 -1.11 1.63
N LYS A 21 -10.24 -1.79 1.15
CA LYS A 21 -11.52 -1.15 0.79
C LYS A 21 -12.14 -0.45 1.99
N HIS A 22 -12.13 -1.08 3.17
CA HIS A 22 -12.65 -0.49 4.40
C HIS A 22 -11.88 0.78 4.80
N TRP A 23 -10.55 0.71 4.81
CA TRP A 23 -9.67 1.86 5.11
C TRP A 23 -9.92 3.07 4.20
N ALA A 24 -10.22 2.83 2.92
CA ALA A 24 -10.43 3.90 1.95
C ALA A 24 -11.85 4.50 1.93
N ARG A 25 -12.83 3.88 2.62
CA ARG A 25 -14.22 4.41 2.72
C ARG A 25 -14.28 5.89 3.10
N PRO A 26 -13.60 6.38 4.17
CA PRO A 26 -13.65 7.80 4.52
C PRO A 26 -13.10 8.70 3.42
N ILE A 27 -12.06 8.26 2.71
CA ILE A 27 -11.43 9.02 1.62
C ILE A 27 -12.38 9.12 0.42
N SER A 28 -12.95 7.99 0.00
CA SER A 28 -13.93 7.94 -1.09
C SER A 28 -15.15 8.83 -0.80
N LYS A 29 -15.66 8.79 0.45
CA LYS A 29 -16.78 9.65 0.88
C LYS A 29 -16.41 11.13 0.91
N ALA A 30 -15.24 11.46 1.47
CA ALA A 30 -14.79 12.85 1.58
C ALA A 30 -14.52 13.50 0.21
N LEU A 31 -14.05 12.71 -0.76
CA LEU A 31 -13.75 13.15 -2.12
C LEU A 31 -14.92 13.03 -3.10
N ASN A 32 -16.09 12.56 -2.64
CA ASN A 32 -17.28 12.28 -3.46
C ASN A 32 -16.94 11.55 -4.77
N LEU A 33 -16.15 10.47 -4.67
CA LEU A 33 -15.73 9.69 -5.82
C LEU A 33 -16.81 8.69 -6.20
N ASP A 34 -17.30 8.78 -7.44
CA ASP A 34 -18.22 7.80 -8.03
C ASP A 34 -17.59 6.39 -8.09
N GLU A 35 -18.45 5.38 -8.15
CA GLU A 35 -18.04 3.98 -8.36
C GLU A 35 -17.25 3.87 -9.68
N GLY A 36 -15.98 3.45 -9.59
CA GLY A 36 -15.07 3.32 -10.73
C GLY A 36 -13.92 4.32 -10.74
N ARG A 37 -14.01 5.44 -10.00
CA ARG A 37 -12.89 6.39 -9.86
C ARG A 37 -11.80 5.93 -8.90
N LEU A 38 -12.07 4.89 -8.12
CA LEU A 38 -11.15 4.30 -7.16
C LEU A 38 -11.14 2.78 -7.35
N THR A 39 -9.98 2.23 -7.68
CA THR A 39 -9.75 0.78 -7.77
C THR A 39 -8.80 0.34 -6.66
N PHE A 40 -8.91 -0.93 -6.29
CA PHE A 40 -8.16 -1.51 -5.17
C PHE A 40 -7.47 -2.77 -5.64
N HIS A 41 -6.16 -2.83 -5.39
CA HIS A 41 -5.31 -3.94 -5.82
C HIS A 41 -4.45 -4.39 -4.64
N VAL A 42 -4.36 -5.70 -4.45
CA VAL A 42 -3.42 -6.33 -3.52
C VAL A 42 -2.41 -7.07 -4.37
N LEU A 43 -1.14 -6.64 -4.29
CA LEU A 43 -0.05 -7.25 -5.05
C LEU A 43 0.73 -8.18 -4.13
N GLU A 44 0.91 -9.43 -4.56
CA GLU A 44 1.71 -10.44 -3.86
C GLU A 44 2.98 -10.68 -4.65
N ALA A 45 4.12 -10.29 -4.09
CA ALA A 45 5.41 -10.43 -4.72
C ALA A 45 6.54 -10.52 -3.67
N PRO A 46 7.64 -11.22 -3.97
CA PRO A 46 8.83 -11.24 -3.12
C PRO A 46 9.48 -9.85 -2.94
N ASP A 47 9.38 -9.00 -3.97
CA ASP A 47 9.88 -7.64 -3.98
C ASP A 47 8.72 -6.65 -4.20
N ALA A 48 8.44 -5.85 -3.17
CA ALA A 48 7.36 -4.86 -3.20
C ALA A 48 7.66 -3.69 -4.14
N ALA A 49 8.93 -3.26 -4.26
CA ALA A 49 9.26 -2.13 -5.11
C ALA A 49 9.10 -2.52 -6.58
N ALA A 50 9.62 -3.69 -6.97
CA ALA A 50 9.47 -4.22 -8.32
C ALA A 50 8.00 -4.40 -8.69
N ALA A 51 7.17 -4.95 -7.78
CA ALA A 51 5.74 -5.12 -8.02
C ALA A 51 5.01 -3.79 -8.22
N ILE A 52 5.36 -2.75 -7.45
CA ILE A 52 4.76 -1.41 -7.59
C ILE A 52 5.15 -0.78 -8.93
N THR A 53 6.43 -0.84 -9.31
CA THR A 53 6.91 -0.26 -10.58
C THR A 53 6.32 -0.98 -11.79
N GLU A 54 6.26 -2.31 -11.75
CA GLU A 54 5.66 -3.11 -12.82
C GLU A 54 4.15 -2.85 -12.93
N PHE A 55 3.45 -2.76 -11.81
CA PHE A 55 2.03 -2.41 -11.81
C PHE A 55 1.80 -1.02 -12.41
N ALA A 56 2.60 -0.04 -12.03
CA ALA A 56 2.50 1.32 -12.56
C ALA A 56 2.72 1.35 -14.08
N GLN A 57 3.73 0.64 -14.57
CA GLN A 57 4.03 0.55 -16.00
C GLN A 57 2.88 -0.12 -16.78
N ARG A 58 2.41 -1.29 -16.31
CA ARG A 58 1.33 -2.05 -16.98
C ARG A 58 0.00 -1.30 -17.02
N ASN A 59 -0.26 -0.45 -16.03
CA ASN A 59 -1.51 0.32 -15.92
C ASN A 59 -1.36 1.77 -16.40
N GLN A 60 -0.22 2.15 -16.99
CA GLN A 60 0.07 3.50 -17.48
C GLN A 60 -0.19 4.58 -16.42
N VAL A 61 0.31 4.36 -15.20
CA VAL A 61 0.16 5.28 -14.08
C VAL A 61 1.08 6.49 -14.27
N ASP A 62 0.51 7.69 -14.31
CA ASP A 62 1.26 8.94 -14.47
C ASP A 62 1.95 9.42 -13.19
N HIS A 63 1.45 9.00 -12.01
CA HIS A 63 1.92 9.47 -10.71
C HIS A 63 1.72 8.43 -9.60
N ILE A 64 2.80 8.12 -8.88
CA ILE A 64 2.77 7.33 -7.64
C ILE A 64 2.87 8.25 -6.42
N VAL A 65 1.92 8.14 -5.49
CA VAL A 65 1.99 8.77 -4.16
C VAL A 65 2.14 7.69 -3.11
N MET A 66 3.17 7.80 -2.27
CA MET A 66 3.42 6.81 -1.21
C MET A 66 3.95 7.46 0.07
N GLY A 67 3.70 6.81 1.20
CA GLY A 67 4.25 7.27 2.48
C GLY A 67 5.74 6.96 2.61
N ALA A 68 6.51 7.90 3.15
CA ALA A 68 7.77 7.57 3.81
C ALA A 68 7.42 6.86 5.11
N ARG A 69 7.72 5.56 5.23
CA ARG A 69 7.62 4.90 6.53
C ARG A 69 8.43 5.71 7.55
N GLY A 70 7.78 6.10 8.64
CA GLY A 70 8.46 6.52 9.85
C GLY A 70 9.37 5.38 10.29
N SER A 71 10.64 5.69 10.46
CA SER A 71 11.65 4.76 10.95
C SER A 71 11.17 4.04 12.21
N SER A 72 11.00 2.71 12.17
CA SER A 72 11.58 1.95 13.28
C SER A 72 13.06 2.31 13.28
N VAL A 73 13.53 2.88 14.39
CA VAL A 73 14.78 3.64 14.54
C VAL A 73 16.03 2.88 14.06
N LEU A 74 15.95 1.56 13.82
CA LEU A 74 17.06 0.70 13.44
C LEU A 74 17.30 0.46 11.93
N ARG A 75 16.40 0.82 10.99
CA ARG A 75 16.56 0.45 9.56
C ARG A 75 16.69 1.61 8.57
N ARG A 76 17.27 2.73 9.00
CA ARG A 76 17.34 3.97 8.22
C ARG A 76 18.18 3.90 6.92
N TYR A 77 18.92 2.81 6.69
CA TYR A 77 19.91 2.72 5.60
C TYR A 77 19.88 1.43 4.76
N LEU A 78 18.95 0.50 5.01
CA LEU A 78 18.79 -0.69 4.17
C LEU A 78 17.60 -0.46 3.23
N GLY A 79 17.85 0.26 2.13
CA GLY A 79 16.97 0.45 0.96
C GLY A 79 15.47 0.40 1.25
N SER A 80 14.83 1.54 1.52
CA SER A 80 13.38 1.55 1.69
C SER A 80 12.68 1.24 0.36
N VAL A 81 11.52 0.57 0.42
CA VAL A 81 10.65 0.37 -0.75
C VAL A 81 10.40 1.71 -1.47
N SER A 82 10.20 2.79 -0.71
CA SER A 82 10.04 4.12 -1.28
C SER A 82 11.27 4.63 -2.05
N ALA A 83 12.48 4.34 -1.58
CA ALA A 83 13.71 4.71 -2.28
C ALA A 83 13.89 3.89 -3.57
N GLN A 84 13.56 2.60 -3.53
CA GLN A 84 13.61 1.74 -4.71
C GLN A 84 12.57 2.11 -5.76
N VAL A 85 11.34 2.43 -5.35
CA VAL A 85 10.30 2.94 -6.27
C VAL A 85 10.74 4.26 -6.89
N LEU A 86 11.21 5.22 -6.08
CA LEU A 86 11.77 6.48 -6.57
C LEU A 86 12.87 6.29 -7.62
N ALA A 87 13.76 5.31 -7.41
CA ALA A 87 14.90 5.08 -8.29
C ALA A 87 14.54 4.37 -9.60
N ASN A 88 13.46 3.57 -9.62
CA ASN A 88 13.15 2.68 -10.74
C ASN A 88 11.82 2.99 -11.45
N SER A 89 11.03 3.96 -10.97
CA SER A 89 9.78 4.37 -11.61
C SER A 89 10.02 5.22 -12.87
N GLU A 90 9.25 4.95 -13.92
CA GLU A 90 9.22 5.74 -15.16
C GLU A 90 8.30 6.98 -15.06
N CYS A 91 7.54 7.10 -13.96
CA CYS A 91 6.59 8.19 -13.73
C CYS A 91 6.92 8.99 -12.48
N THR A 92 6.18 10.08 -12.25
CA THR A 92 6.42 10.97 -11.09
C THR A 92 6.14 10.22 -9.80
N VAL A 93 7.04 10.32 -8.81
CA VAL A 93 6.86 9.71 -7.48
C VAL A 93 6.89 10.79 -6.40
N THR A 94 5.85 10.88 -5.58
CA THR A 94 5.79 11.74 -4.41
C THR A 94 5.83 10.92 -3.13
N VAL A 95 6.84 11.19 -2.31
CA VAL A 95 6.99 10.56 -1.00
C VAL A 95 6.52 11.52 0.09
N VAL A 96 5.43 11.14 0.77
CA VAL A 96 4.80 11.95 1.82
C VAL A 96 5.33 11.53 3.18
N ARG A 97 5.88 12.47 3.94
CA ARG A 97 6.29 12.24 5.33
C ARG A 97 5.17 12.67 6.28
N ALA A 98 4.76 11.78 7.18
CA ALA A 98 3.80 12.14 8.22
C ALA A 98 4.39 13.22 9.14
N ALA A 99 3.54 14.16 9.55
CA ALA A 99 3.90 15.14 10.57
C ALA A 99 4.15 14.40 11.90
N PRO A 100 5.16 14.81 12.69
CA PRO A 100 5.35 14.25 14.02
C PRO A 100 4.07 14.47 14.85
N GLY A 101 3.44 13.38 15.31
CA GLY A 101 2.22 13.42 16.14
C GLY A 101 0.91 12.99 15.48
N THR A 102 0.89 12.68 14.17
CA THR A 102 -0.33 12.21 13.47
C THR A 102 -0.30 10.70 13.16
N GLU A 103 0.44 9.90 13.91
CA GLU A 103 0.50 8.46 13.70
C GLU A 103 -0.82 7.83 14.15
N THR A 104 -1.77 7.69 13.21
CA THR A 104 -2.96 6.88 13.45
C THR A 104 -2.48 5.44 13.61
N PRO A 105 -2.76 4.79 14.75
CA PRO A 105 -2.32 3.42 14.98
C PRO A 105 -2.83 2.52 13.84
N PRO A 106 -2.04 1.51 13.44
CA PRO A 106 -2.46 0.58 12.39
C PRO A 106 -3.84 -0.01 12.76
N PRO A 107 -4.75 -0.19 11.78
CA PRO A 107 -6.05 -0.79 12.04
C PRO A 107 -5.81 -2.12 12.76
N LYS A 108 -6.39 -2.28 13.95
CA LYS A 108 -6.29 -3.53 14.71
C LYS A 108 -6.79 -4.64 13.79
N PRO A 109 -6.06 -5.77 13.64
CA PRO A 109 -6.60 -6.92 12.95
C PRO A 109 -7.92 -7.27 13.64
N ASP A 110 -9.00 -7.38 12.87
CA ASP A 110 -10.29 -7.80 13.39
C ASP A 110 -10.08 -9.04 14.25
N ALA A 111 -10.38 -8.90 15.55
CA ALA A 111 -10.35 -9.97 16.52
C ALA A 111 -11.30 -11.09 16.05
N PRO A 112 -10.97 -12.36 16.35
CA PRO A 112 -11.64 -13.53 15.77
C PRO A 112 -13.17 -13.52 15.92
#